data_AF-A0A8T5R726-F1
#
_entry.id   AF-A0A8T5R726-F1
#
_cell.length_a   1.000
_cell.length_b   1.000
_cell.length_c   1.000
_cell.angle_alpha   90.00
_cell.angle_beta   90.00
_cell.angle_gamma   90.00
#
_symmetry.space_group_name_H-M   'P 1'
#
loop_
_entity.id
_entity.type
_entity.pdbx_description
1 polymer ?
#
loop_
_entity_poly.entity_id
_entity_poly.type
_entity_poly.pdbx_seq_one_letter_code
_entity_poly.pdbx_strand_id
1 'polypeptide(L)'
;MGLDKWIKTEGSEKKPEKKEDGRSTRKHKTQPIEKKGEKEPIKLTKFVLICSKPKCKYKKVLMKKELSEKDRICPRCKNEMKVQ
;
A
#
# COMPACT_ATOMS: atom_id res chain seq x y z
N MET A 1 -25.71 8.65 -14.00
CA MET A 1 -24.62 9.46 -14.61
C MET A 1 -24.36 10.62 -13.67
N GLY A 2 -23.17 11.00 -13.21
CA GLY A 2 -21.79 10.58 -13.50
C GLY A 2 -20.87 10.89 -12.30
N LEU A 3 -19.68 10.30 -12.31
CA LEU A 3 -18.63 10.39 -11.27
C LEU A 3 -17.76 11.64 -11.48
N ASP A 4 -18.38 12.81 -11.64
CA ASP A 4 -17.69 14.06 -11.96
C ASP A 4 -17.72 15.01 -10.77
N LYS A 5 -17.02 14.67 -9.69
CA LYS A 5 -16.69 15.62 -8.62
C LYS A 5 -15.34 15.31 -8.00
N TRP A 6 -14.25 15.44 -8.77
CA TRP A 6 -12.93 15.56 -8.15
C TRP A 6 -12.21 16.85 -8.57
N ILE A 7 -11.64 17.47 -7.53
CA ILE A 7 -10.83 18.68 -7.47
C ILE A 7 -11.63 19.99 -7.33
N LYS A 8 -11.97 20.33 -6.08
CA LYS A 8 -12.06 21.74 -5.66
C LYS A 8 -10.71 22.11 -5.05
N THR A 9 -9.94 22.88 -5.79
CA THR A 9 -8.79 23.64 -5.29
C THR A 9 -9.29 24.87 -4.53
N GLU A 10 -8.44 25.33 -3.60
CA GLU A 10 -8.32 26.70 -3.10
C GLU A 10 -9.10 27.09 -1.81
N GLY A 11 -8.32 27.61 -0.84
CA GLY A 11 -8.77 28.65 0.07
C GLY A 11 -8.93 28.26 1.54
N SER A 12 -8.29 29.06 2.42
CA SER A 12 -8.50 29.21 3.87
C SER A 12 -7.52 28.44 4.76
N GLU A 13 -6.41 29.04 5.18
CA GLU A 13 -6.28 30.02 6.28
C GLU A 13 -6.44 29.42 7.70
N LYS A 14 -5.39 29.65 8.49
CA LYS A 14 -5.35 29.91 9.94
C LYS A 14 -5.60 28.74 10.94
N LYS A 15 -4.60 28.56 11.81
CA LYS A 15 -4.68 27.85 13.12
C LYS A 15 -5.87 28.36 13.95
N PRO A 16 -6.41 27.52 14.87
CA PRO A 16 -6.18 27.83 16.28
C PRO A 16 -6.03 26.60 17.20
N GLU A 17 -5.89 26.91 18.48
CA GLU A 17 -5.35 26.18 19.62
C GLU A 17 -6.15 24.98 20.19
N LYS A 18 -5.38 24.10 20.85
CA LYS A 18 -5.58 23.44 22.16
C LYS A 18 -7.01 23.00 22.58
N LYS A 19 -7.17 21.69 22.82
CA LYS A 19 -8.07 21.13 23.86
C LYS A 19 -7.37 19.99 24.63
N GLU A 20 -7.37 20.15 25.95
CA GLU A 20 -6.97 19.17 26.97
C GLU A 20 -8.12 18.22 27.33
N ASP A 21 -7.74 17.16 28.05
CA ASP A 21 -8.52 16.18 28.84
C ASP A 21 -9.13 14.98 28.10
N GLY A 22 -8.95 13.70 28.48
CA GLY A 22 -8.28 13.11 29.63
C GLY A 22 -8.43 11.56 29.63
N ARG A 23 -7.44 10.89 30.24
CA ARG A 23 -7.41 9.50 30.77
C ARG A 23 -7.74 8.30 29.85
N SER A 24 -6.70 7.52 29.50
CA SER A 24 -6.52 6.17 30.08
C SER A 24 -5.10 5.63 29.86
N THR A 25 -4.47 5.24 30.96
CA THR A 25 -3.13 4.67 31.11
C THR A 25 -2.97 3.31 30.44
N ARG A 26 -1.91 3.15 29.63
CA ARG A 26 -1.04 1.96 29.67
C ARG A 26 0.34 2.26 29.09
N LYS A 27 1.34 2.14 29.95
CA LYS A 27 2.77 2.24 29.66
C LYS A 27 3.15 1.34 28.48
N HIS A 28 3.78 1.89 27.44
CA HIS A 28 4.70 1.13 26.62
C HIS A 28 5.92 2.00 26.27
N LYS A 29 6.94 1.83 27.10
CA LYS A 29 8.37 1.78 26.78
C LYS A 29 8.82 2.70 25.63
N THR A 30 9.38 3.85 26.01
CA THR A 30 10.28 4.66 25.17
C THR A 30 11.30 3.75 24.51
N GLN A 31 11.11 3.46 23.23
CA GLN A 31 12.18 2.92 22.40
C GLN A 31 12.99 4.11 21.89
N PRO A 32 14.33 4.04 21.90
CA PRO A 32 15.14 5.04 21.23
C PRO A 32 14.75 5.06 19.75
N ILE A 33 14.46 6.24 19.21
CA ILE A 33 14.46 6.45 17.77
C ILE A 33 15.91 6.24 17.32
N GLU A 34 16.21 5.00 16.94
CA GLU A 34 17.41 4.68 16.19
C GLU A 34 17.32 5.49 14.89
N LYS A 35 18.24 6.44 14.75
CA LYS A 35 18.46 7.19 13.52
C LYS A 35 18.70 6.18 12.42
N LYS A 36 17.68 5.89 11.60
CA LYS A 36 17.83 5.04 10.41
C LYS A 36 18.70 5.80 9.42
N GLY A 37 19.99 5.49 9.47
CA GLY A 37 20.99 5.88 8.50
C GLY A 37 20.55 5.50 7.10
N GLU A 38 20.96 6.33 6.15
CA GLU A 38 20.99 6.15 4.70
C GLU A 38 19.90 5.23 4.13
N LYS A 39 18.86 5.84 3.57
CA LYS A 39 17.83 5.12 2.80
C LYS A 39 18.50 4.56 1.55
N GLU A 40 19.02 3.34 1.63
CA GLU A 40 19.45 2.61 0.44
C GLU A 40 18.32 2.60 -0.58
N PRO A 41 18.61 2.78 -1.89
CA PRO A 41 17.60 2.75 -2.91
C PRO A 41 16.92 1.38 -2.91
N ILE A 42 15.63 1.36 -2.55
CA ILE A 42 14.81 0.15 -2.55
C ILE A 42 14.67 -0.30 -4.00
N LYS A 43 15.50 -1.27 -4.41
CA LYS A 43 15.40 -1.91 -5.72
C LYS A 43 14.07 -2.67 -5.77
N LEU A 44 13.12 -2.15 -6.55
CA LEU A 44 11.86 -2.82 -6.84
C LEU A 44 12.03 -3.70 -8.07
N THR A 45 11.64 -4.97 -7.95
CA THR A 45 11.72 -5.92 -9.05
C THR A 45 10.38 -5.95 -9.78
N LYS A 46 10.42 -5.98 -11.11
CA LYS A 46 9.22 -6.13 -11.94
C LYS A 46 8.90 -7.62 -12.09
N PHE A 47 7.77 -8.05 -11.55
CA PHE A 47 7.24 -9.40 -11.71
C PHE A 47 6.07 -9.37 -12.70
N VAL A 48 6.14 -10.22 -13.72
CA VAL A 48 5.02 -10.45 -14.64
C VAL A 48 4.35 -11.75 -14.22
N LEU A 49 3.11 -11.67 -13.76
CA LEU A 49 2.31 -12.81 -13.33
C LEU A 49 1.27 -13.14 -14.40
N ILE A 50 1.18 -14.42 -14.77
CA ILE A 50 0.21 -14.94 -15.74
C ILE A 50 -0.61 -16.02 -15.04
N CYS A 51 -1.93 -15.97 -15.18
CA CYS A 51 -2.80 -17.00 -14.63
C CYS A 51 -2.51 -18.36 -15.28
N SER A 52 -2.36 -19.41 -14.45
CA SER A 52 -2.12 -20.77 -14.93
C SER A 52 -3.25 -21.33 -15.78
N LYS A 53 -4.46 -20.80 -15.64
CA LYS A 53 -5.64 -21.25 -16.39
C LYS A 53 -5.67 -20.62 -17.79
N PRO A 54 -5.53 -21.40 -18.88
CA PRO A 54 -5.45 -20.86 -20.24
C PRO A 54 -6.74 -20.16 -20.68
N LYS A 55 -7.88 -20.54 -20.11
CA LYS A 55 -9.17 -19.88 -20.35
C LYS A 55 -9.26 -18.48 -19.74
N CYS A 56 -8.54 -18.22 -18.64
CA CYS A 56 -8.62 -16.94 -17.93
C CYS A 56 -7.81 -15.83 -18.62
N LYS A 57 -6.62 -16.18 -19.15
CA LYS A 57 -5.67 -15.27 -19.84
C LYS A 57 -5.31 -14.00 -19.06
N TYR A 58 -5.57 -13.96 -17.75
CA TYR A 58 -5.32 -12.80 -16.93
C TYR A 58 -3.81 -12.64 -16.73
N LYS A 59 -3.31 -11.42 -16.94
CA LYS A 59 -1.93 -11.03 -16.71
C LYS A 59 -1.92 -9.84 -15.76
N LYS A 60 -0.97 -9.82 -14.83
CA LYS A 60 -0.75 -8.73 -13.90
C LYS A 60 0.73 -8.44 -13.82
N VAL A 61 1.09 -7.17 -13.81
CA VAL A 61 2.47 -6.74 -13.56
C VAL A 61 2.52 -6.15 -12.17
N LEU A 62 3.48 -6.58 -11.37
CA LEU A 62 3.71 -6.08 -10.02
C LEU A 62 5.15 -5.58 -9.91
N MET A 63 5.31 -4.39 -9.34
CA MET A 63 6.61 -3.88 -8.91
C MET A 63 6.65 -3.98 -7.38
N LYS A 64 7.31 -5.01 -6.88
CA LYS A 64 7.44 -5.27 -5.44
C LYS A 64 8.86 -5.75 -5.14
N LYS A 65 9.27 -5.67 -3.88
CA LYS A 65 10.53 -6.27 -3.43
C LYS A 65 10.43 -7.81 -3.45
N GLU A 66 9.32 -8.33 -2.94
CA GLU A 66 9.02 -9.77 -2.86
C GLU A 66 7.53 -10.02 -3.18
N LEU A 67 7.23 -11.18 -3.76
CA LEU A 67 5.86 -11.60 -4.06
C LEU A 67 5.20 -12.23 -2.83
N SER A 68 4.05 -11.70 -2.43
CA SER A 68 3.24 -12.27 -1.35
C SER A 68 2.36 -13.41 -1.87
N GLU A 69 1.93 -14.33 -1.00
CA GLU A 69 1.06 -15.46 -1.37
C GLU A 69 -0.26 -14.99 -2.02
N LYS A 70 -0.81 -13.88 -1.54
CA LYS A 70 -2.01 -13.26 -2.10
C LYS A 70 -1.85 -12.82 -3.56
N ASP A 71 -0.63 -12.43 -3.96
CA ASP A 71 -0.35 -12.01 -5.34
C ASP A 71 -0.28 -13.20 -6.31
N ARG A 72 -0.09 -14.41 -5.77
CA ARG A 72 -0.12 -15.66 -6.56
C ARG A 72 -1.55 -16.12 -6.85
N ILE A 73 -2.57 -15.45 -6.34
CA ILE A 73 -3.98 -15.84 -6.59
C ILE A 73 -4.58 -14.93 -7.66
N CYS A 74 -5.13 -15.55 -8.71
CA CYS A 74 -5.79 -14.83 -9.79
C CYS A 74 -7.11 -14.20 -9.29
N PRO A 75 -7.32 -12.88 -9.46
CA PRO A 75 -8.54 -12.23 -8.99
C PRO A 75 -9.79 -12.63 -9.78
N ARG A 76 -9.63 -13.14 -11.01
CA ARG A 76 -10.78 -13.52 -11.85
C ARG A 76 -11.27 -14.94 -11.58
N CYS A 77 -10.35 -15.89 -11.49
CA CYS A 77 -10.69 -17.31 -11.42
C CYS A 77 -10.17 -18.01 -10.16
N LYS A 78 -9.58 -17.26 -9.22
CA LYS A 78 -9.04 -17.73 -7.94
C LYS A 78 -8.01 -18.87 -8.05
N ASN A 79 -7.52 -19.15 -9.25
CA ASN A 79 -6.46 -20.11 -9.50
C ASN A 79 -5.09 -19.48 -9.32
N GLU A 80 -4.08 -20.32 -9.16
CA GLU A 80 -2.69 -19.87 -9.03
C GLU A 80 -2.18 -19.15 -10.29
N MET A 81 -1.41 -18.09 -10.07
CA MET A 81 -0.66 -17.34 -11.09
C MET A 81 0.81 -17.74 -11.04
N LYS A 82 1.41 -17.89 -12.21
CA LYS A 82 2.84 -18.18 -12.39
C LYS A 82 3.58 -16.90 -12.75
N VAL A 83 4.78 -16.75 -12.23
CA VAL A 83 5.70 -15.70 -12.67
C VAL A 83 6.26 -16.12 -14.04
N GLN A 84 6.25 -15.21 -15.00
CA GLN A 84 6.86 -15.38 -16.32
C GLN A 84 8.33 -14.95 -16.29
#